data_AF-A7MR43-F1
#
_entry.id   AF-A7MR43-F1
#
_cell.length_a   1.000
_cell.length_b   1.000
_cell.length_c   1.000
_cell.angle_alpha   90.00
_cell.angle_beta   90.00
_cell.angle_gamma   90.00
#
_symmetry.space_group_name_H-M   'P 1'
#
loop_
_entity.id
_entity.type
_entity.pdbx_description
1 polymer ?
#
loop_
_entity_poly.entity_id
_entity_poly.type
_entity_poly.pdbx_seq_one_letter_code
_entity_poly.pdbx_strand_id
1 'polypeptide(L)'
;MSTSLVVTKMEKTAAERGLDLNIYAIPEQNLRDELELHGGDIQAVLLGPQVRFKLAENKKLTDEHQIPIAVIDSVAYGTLNGAKVLDQALSLVI
;
A
#
# COMPACT_ATOMS: atom_id res chain seq x y z
N MET A 1 14.28 -2.99 3.98
CA MET A 1 14.21 -3.18 5.46
C MET A 1 13.07 -2.39 6.10
N SER A 2 12.93 -1.08 5.89
CA SER A 2 11.91 -0.28 6.60
C SER A 2 10.46 -0.60 6.22
N THR A 3 10.18 -0.99 4.96
CA THR A 3 8.82 -1.31 4.50
C THR A 3 8.27 -2.60 5.11
N SER A 4 9.12 -3.61 5.33
CA SER A 4 8.71 -4.89 5.94
C SER A 4 8.22 -4.73 7.38
N LEU A 5 8.81 -3.81 8.16
CA LEU A 5 8.38 -3.53 9.54
C LEU A 5 7.00 -2.84 9.59
N VAL A 6 6.72 -1.95 8.63
CA VAL A 6 5.40 -1.32 8.51
C VAL A 6 4.35 -2.38 8.17
N VAL A 7 4.65 -3.26 7.21
CA VAL A 7 3.77 -4.37 6.83
C VAL A 7 3.42 -5.23 8.04
N THR A 8 4.40 -5.72 8.80
CA THR A 8 4.13 -6.56 9.98
C THR A 8 3.25 -5.87 11.02
N LYS A 9 3.38 -4.55 11.19
CA LYS A 9 2.52 -3.79 12.10
C LYS A 9 1.11 -3.59 11.53
N MET A 10 0.99 -3.39 10.23
CA MET A 10 -0.31 -3.32 9.54
C MET A 10 -1.04 -4.65 9.66
N GLU A 11 -0.38 -5.78 9.38
CA GLU A 11 -0.94 -7.13 9.51
C GLU A 11 -1.45 -7.39 10.93
N LYS A 12 -0.65 -7.04 11.95
CA LYS A 12 -1.08 -7.14 13.35
C LYS A 12 -2.32 -6.31 13.63
N THR A 13 -2.36 -5.07 13.14
CA THR A 13 -3.52 -4.19 13.35
C THR A 13 -4.75 -4.73 12.62
N ALA A 14 -4.59 -5.26 11.40
CA ALA A 14 -5.68 -5.87 10.64
C ALA A 14 -6.23 -7.09 11.39
N ALA A 15 -5.36 -7.96 11.90
CA ALA A 15 -5.75 -9.11 12.71
C ALA A 15 -6.46 -8.71 14.02
N GLU A 16 -5.97 -7.67 14.71
CA GLU A 16 -6.63 -7.10 15.90
C GLU A 16 -8.02 -6.55 15.61
N ARG A 17 -8.24 -6.05 14.38
CA ARG A 17 -9.55 -5.56 13.90
C ARG A 17 -10.43 -6.66 13.29
N GLY A 18 -9.95 -7.90 13.23
CA GLY A 18 -10.66 -9.01 12.59
C GLY A 18 -10.81 -8.86 11.07
N LEU A 19 -9.90 -8.09 10.43
CA LEU A 19 -9.86 -7.90 8.98
C LEU A 19 -8.94 -8.94 8.36
N ASP A 20 -9.48 -9.74 7.43
CA ASP A 20 -8.70 -10.71 6.66
C ASP A 20 -8.10 -10.02 5.43
N LEU A 21 -6.94 -9.38 5.62
CA LEU A 21 -6.23 -8.61 4.61
C LEU A 21 -4.84 -9.17 4.40
N ASN A 22 -4.49 -9.45 3.15
CA ASN A 22 -3.13 -9.79 2.78
C ASN A 22 -2.33 -8.51 2.51
N ILE A 23 -1.34 -8.21 3.35
CA ILE A 23 -0.56 -6.97 3.26
C ILE A 23 0.88 -7.37 3.02
N TYR A 24 1.45 -6.92 1.90
CA TYR A 24 2.82 -7.24 1.52
C TYR A 24 3.50 -6.03 0.89
N ALA A 25 4.84 -6.05 0.86
CA ALA A 25 5.64 -4.99 0.29
C ALA A 25 6.48 -5.52 -0.87
N ILE A 26 6.39 -4.83 -2.00
CA ILE A 26 7.18 -5.12 -3.20
C ILE A 26 8.07 -3.92 -3.55
N PRO A 27 9.17 -4.13 -4.29
CA PRO A 27 9.89 -3.04 -4.94
C PRO A 27 8.95 -2.31 -5.90
N GLU A 28 9.08 -0.99 -5.97
CA GLU A 28 8.23 -0.19 -6.87
C GLU A 28 8.40 -0.59 -8.34
N GLN A 29 9.59 -1.04 -8.75
CA GLN A 29 9.85 -1.53 -10.10
C GLN A 29 8.97 -2.73 -10.49
N ASN A 30 8.58 -3.55 -9.50
CA ASN A 30 7.77 -4.74 -9.70
C ASN A 30 6.27 -4.42 -9.70
N LEU A 31 5.86 -3.19 -9.38
CA LEU A 31 4.46 -2.81 -9.29
C LEU A 31 3.70 -3.12 -10.58
N ARG A 32 4.32 -2.84 -11.74
CA ARG A 32 3.71 -3.12 -13.04
C ARG A 32 3.43 -4.61 -13.22
N ASP A 33 4.43 -5.45 -13.00
CA ASP A 33 4.29 -6.90 -13.14
C ASP A 33 3.23 -7.43 -12.16
N GLU A 34 3.21 -6.91 -10.93
CA GLU A 34 2.22 -7.31 -9.92
C GLU A 34 0.79 -6.89 -10.28
N LEU A 35 0.60 -5.73 -10.90
CA LEU A 35 -0.71 -5.31 -11.40
C LEU A 35 -1.16 -6.16 -12.59
N GLU A 36 -0.24 -6.56 -13.47
CA GLU A 36 -0.54 -7.44 -14.61
C GLU A 36 -0.88 -8.88 -14.13
N LEU A 37 -0.21 -9.38 -13.10
CA LEU A 37 -0.42 -10.74 -12.54
C LEU A 37 -1.61 -10.82 -11.56
N HIS A 38 -1.74 -9.82 -10.68
CA HIS A 38 -2.63 -9.84 -9.50
C HIS A 38 -3.58 -8.65 -9.43
N GLY A 39 -3.71 -7.84 -10.49
CA GLY A 39 -4.54 -6.64 -10.49
C GLY A 39 -6.01 -6.86 -10.11
N GLY A 40 -6.54 -8.08 -10.25
CA GLY A 40 -7.91 -8.40 -9.79
C GLY A 40 -8.04 -8.56 -8.27
N ASP A 41 -6.95 -8.90 -7.57
CA ASP A 41 -6.93 -9.17 -6.13
C ASP A 41 -6.48 -7.94 -5.31
N ILE A 42 -5.77 -7.02 -5.95
CA ILE A 42 -5.24 -5.82 -5.30
C ILE A 42 -6.36 -4.79 -5.14
N GLN A 43 -6.67 -4.43 -3.90
CA GLN A 43 -7.71 -3.42 -3.61
C GLN A 43 -7.17 -2.00 -3.47
N ALA A 44 -5.91 -1.84 -3.04
CA ALA A 44 -5.28 -0.54 -2.86
C ALA A 44 -3.77 -0.66 -2.91
N VAL A 45 -3.11 0.39 -3.43
CA VAL A 45 -1.65 0.49 -3.48
C VAL A 45 -1.18 1.68 -2.66
N LEU A 46 -0.22 1.44 -1.78
CA LEU A 46 0.41 2.48 -0.96
C LEU A 46 1.88 2.66 -1.34
N LEU A 47 2.22 3.83 -1.85
CA LEU A 47 3.57 4.22 -2.23
C LEU A 47 4.33 4.78 -1.03
N GLY A 48 5.57 4.30 -0.84
CA GLY A 48 6.46 4.88 0.16
C GLY A 48 6.74 6.37 -0.13
N PRO A 49 6.90 7.22 0.91
CA PRO A 49 7.10 8.66 0.74
C PRO A 49 8.36 9.02 -0.07
N GLN A 50 9.36 8.13 -0.06
CA GLN A 50 10.62 8.31 -0.80
C GLN A 50 10.43 8.29 -2.33
N VAL A 51 9.41 7.59 -2.82
CA VAL A 51 9.13 7.42 -4.26
C VAL A 51 7.87 8.19 -4.69
N ARG A 52 7.47 9.23 -3.92
CA ARG A 52 6.28 10.06 -4.21
C ARG A 52 6.25 10.62 -5.63
N PHE A 53 7.41 10.96 -6.20
CA PHE A 53 7.51 11.48 -7.56
C PHE A 53 6.99 10.50 -8.62
N LYS A 54 7.03 9.19 -8.32
CA LYS A 54 6.51 8.12 -9.20
C LYS A 54 5.00 7.90 -9.08
N LEU A 55 4.33 8.58 -8.14
CA LEU A 55 2.87 8.45 -8.01
C LEU A 55 2.16 8.80 -9.31
N ALA A 56 2.60 9.83 -10.05
CA ALA A 56 1.94 10.23 -11.29
C ALA A 56 2.04 9.16 -12.39
N GLU A 57 3.14 8.42 -12.43
CA GLU A 57 3.38 7.32 -13.38
C GLU A 57 2.58 6.09 -12.96
N ASN A 58 2.75 5.66 -11.71
CA ASN A 58 2.08 4.49 -11.14
C ASN A 58 0.57 4.65 -11.08
N LYS A 59 0.08 5.87 -10.89
CA LYS A 59 -1.36 6.16 -10.93
C LYS A 59 -1.97 5.88 -12.29
N LYS A 60 -1.27 6.15 -13.39
CA LYS A 60 -1.79 5.81 -14.73
C LYS A 60 -1.94 4.31 -14.87
N LEU A 61 -0.96 3.54 -14.41
CA LEU A 61 -1.00 2.08 -14.39
C LEU A 61 -2.15 1.58 -13.51
N THR A 62 -2.26 2.05 -12.27
CA THR A 62 -3.33 1.57 -11.36
C THR A 62 -4.72 2.02 -11.79
N ASP A 63 -4.87 3.20 -12.41
CA ASP A 63 -6.15 3.69 -12.94
C ASP A 63 -6.68 2.77 -14.06
N GLU A 64 -5.80 2.17 -14.88
CA GLU A 64 -6.20 1.16 -15.89
C GLU A 64 -6.81 -0.09 -15.24
N HIS A 65 -6.36 -0.44 -14.04
CA HIS A 65 -6.88 -1.55 -13.24
C HIS A 65 -7.97 -1.12 -12.25
N GLN A 66 -8.37 0.16 -12.25
CA GLN A 66 -9.31 0.76 -11.29
C GLN A 66 -8.88 0.63 -9.82
N ILE A 67 -7.58 0.56 -9.57
CA ILE A 67 -7.01 0.43 -8.22
C ILE A 67 -6.60 1.82 -7.71
N PRO A 68 -7.06 2.23 -6.51
CA PRO A 68 -6.63 3.48 -5.92
C PRO A 68 -5.17 3.38 -5.44
N ILE A 69 -4.41 4.44 -5.72
CA ILE A 69 -3.03 4.59 -5.25
C ILE A 69 -2.86 5.87 -4.43
N ALA A 70 -2.15 5.79 -3.32
CA ALA A 70 -1.80 6.95 -2.51
C ALA A 70 -0.37 6.85 -1.95
N VAL A 71 0.22 8.00 -1.61
CA VAL A 71 1.48 8.03 -0.87
C VAL A 71 1.21 7.87 0.62
N ILE A 72 1.94 6.96 1.27
CA ILE A 72 1.90 6.78 2.72
C ILE A 72 2.31 8.08 3.41
N ASP A 73 1.55 8.48 4.43
CA ASP A 73 1.91 9.60 5.30
C ASP A 73 3.35 9.45 5.82
N SER A 74 4.18 10.47 5.57
CA SER A 74 5.61 10.42 5.90
C SER A 74 5.84 10.27 7.40
N VAL A 75 4.97 10.85 8.22
CA VAL A 75 5.00 10.73 9.69
C VAL A 75 4.62 9.31 10.11
N ALA A 76 3.54 8.74 9.56
CA ALA A 76 3.15 7.35 9.81
C ALA A 76 4.25 6.37 9.42
N TYR A 77 4.90 6.58 8.27
CA TYR A 77 6.01 5.75 7.81
C TYR A 77 7.24 5.88 8.72
N GLY A 78 7.63 7.11 9.09
CA GLY A 78 8.77 7.37 9.97
C GLY A 78 8.58 6.86 11.40
N THR A 79 7.35 6.89 11.91
CA THR A 79 6.98 6.36 13.23
C THR A 79 6.63 4.86 13.20
N LEU A 80 6.68 4.22 12.02
CA LEU A 80 6.24 2.85 11.79
C LEU A 80 4.84 2.60 12.38
N ASN A 81 3.89 3.50 12.13
CA ASN A 81 2.53 3.40 12.65
C ASN A 81 1.65 2.60 11.69
N GLY A 82 1.65 1.27 11.84
CA GLY A 82 0.87 0.36 10.98
C GLY A 82 -0.64 0.63 11.01
N ALA A 83 -1.20 1.04 12.15
CA ALA A 83 -2.62 1.34 12.24
C ALA A 83 -3.02 2.54 11.37
N LYS A 84 -2.27 3.64 11.45
CA LYS A 84 -2.55 4.83 10.63
C LYS A 84 -2.38 4.55 9.13
N VAL A 85 -1.40 3.73 8.76
CA VAL A 85 -1.21 3.32 7.35
C VAL A 85 -2.34 2.40 6.88
N LEU A 86 -2.82 1.49 7.73
CA LEU A 86 -3.97 0.64 7.43
C LEU A 86 -5.25 1.45 7.27
N ASP A 87 -5.52 2.39 8.18
CA ASP A 87 -6.67 3.31 8.09
C ASP A 87 -6.65 4.10 6.77
N GLN A 88 -5.46 4.54 6.36
CA GLN A 88 -5.28 5.23 5.08
C GLN A 88 -5.60 4.31 3.89
N ALA A 89 -5.12 3.06 3.88
CA ALA A 89 -5.46 2.08 2.84
C ALA A 89 -6.97 1.82 2.78
N LEU A 90 -7.60 1.57 3.92
CA LEU A 90 -9.04 1.30 4.00
C LEU A 90 -9.87 2.48 3.48
N SER A 91 -9.45 3.71 3.77
CA SER A 91 -10.12 4.94 3.29
C SER A 91 -10.05 5.12 1.77
N LEU A 92 -9.20 4.37 1.06
CA LEU A 92 -9.11 4.40 -0.40
C LEU A 92 -10.05 3.40 -1.07
N VAL A 93 -10.37 2.31 -0.36
CA VAL A 93 -11.22 1.21 -0.85
C VAL A 93 -12.70 1.47 -0.55
N ILE A 94 -12.98 2.23 0.52
CA ILE A 94 -14.33 2.58 1.01
C ILE A 94 -14.92 3.76 0.26
#